data_AF-A0A6G5QGC4-F1
#
_entry.id   AF-A0A6G5QGC4-F1
#
_cell.length_a   1.000
_cell.length_b   1.000
_cell.length_c   1.000
_cell.angle_alpha   90.00
_cell.angle_beta   90.00
_cell.angle_gamma   90.00
#
_symmetry.space_group_name_H-M   'P 1'
#
loop_
_entity.id
_entity.type
_entity.pdbx_description
1 polymer ?
#
loop_
_entity_poly.entity_id
_entity_poly.type
_entity_poly.pdbx_seq_one_letter_code
_entity_poly.pdbx_strand_id
1 'polypeptide(L)'
;MAKAKTQKVGKVGDEISIFIREDELNAKTAKAIYEFAKTNGYRLAIKLAQRVAGADENGVMSNEALKAINALKEDDFIKAFELEIQGY
;
A
#
# COMPACT_ATOMS: atom_id res chain seq x y z
N MET A 1 -3.33 17.35 -42.60
CA MET A 1 -2.34 17.26 -41.50
C MET A 1 -3.05 17.53 -40.18
N ALA A 2 -3.48 16.49 -39.46
CA ALA A 2 -4.09 16.66 -38.14
C ALA A 2 -2.98 16.57 -37.07
N LYS A 3 -2.79 17.66 -36.32
CA LYS A 3 -1.85 17.72 -35.19
C LYS A 3 -2.43 16.88 -34.06
N ALA A 4 -1.79 15.76 -33.74
CA ALA A 4 -2.07 15.00 -32.53
C ALA A 4 -1.84 15.92 -31.31
N LYS A 5 -2.88 16.14 -30.53
CA LYS A 5 -2.74 16.76 -29.20
C LYS A 5 -2.06 15.71 -28.32
N THR A 6 -0.76 15.87 -28.11
CA THR A 6 -0.02 15.11 -27.11
C THR A 6 -0.59 15.48 -25.75
N GLN A 7 -1.47 14.62 -25.24
CA GLN A 7 -1.92 14.68 -23.85
C GLN A 7 -0.66 14.45 -23.00
N LYS A 8 -0.25 15.46 -22.22
CA LYS A 8 0.73 15.24 -21.15
C LYS A 8 0.08 14.29 -20.16
N VAL A 9 0.41 13.00 -20.26
CA VAL A 9 0.08 11.99 -19.26
C VAL A 9 0.85 12.41 -18.01
N GLY A 10 0.20 13.19 -17.14
CA GLY A 10 0.67 13.34 -15.76
C GLY A 10 0.86 11.92 -15.22
N LYS A 11 1.99 11.65 -14.57
CA LYS A 11 2.31 10.33 -14.02
C LYS A 11 1.05 9.76 -13.38
N VAL A 12 0.41 8.79 -14.04
CA VAL A 12 -0.60 7.97 -13.41
C VAL A 12 0.18 7.30 -12.28
N GLY A 13 -0.17 7.60 -11.03
CA GLY A 13 0.40 6.85 -9.91
C GLY A 13 0.28 5.37 -10.24
N ASP A 14 1.31 4.59 -9.96
CA ASP A 14 1.26 3.15 -10.20
C ASP A 14 -0.05 2.61 -9.61
N GLU A 15 -0.71 1.68 -10.31
CA GLU A 15 -2.00 1.11 -9.89
C GLU A 15 -1.91 0.61 -8.44
N ILE A 16 -0.75 0.06 -8.07
CA ILE A 16 -0.41 -0.34 -6.70
C ILE A 16 -0.50 0.85 -5.74
N SER A 17 0.15 1.98 -6.04
CA SER A 17 0.14 3.19 -5.19
C SER A 17 -1.26 3.69 -4.90
N ILE A 18 -2.15 3.63 -5.91
CA ILE A 18 -3.56 4.02 -5.76
C ILE A 18 -4.29 3.06 -4.83
N PHE A 19 -4.13 1.75 -5.00
CA PHE A 19 -4.85 0.75 -4.19
C PHE A 19 -4.36 0.66 -2.75
N ILE A 20 -3.07 0.87 -2.50
CA ILE A 20 -2.52 0.91 -1.14
C ILE A 20 -2.70 2.28 -0.48
N ARG A 21 -3.17 3.30 -1.22
CA ARG A 21 -3.31 4.69 -0.77
C ARG A 21 -2.01 5.23 -0.19
N GLU A 22 -0.94 5.10 -0.99
CA GLU A 22 0.45 5.37 -0.59
C GLU A 22 0.63 6.78 -0.02
N ASP A 23 -0.08 7.77 -0.57
CA ASP A 23 -0.05 9.19 -0.20
C ASP A 23 -0.69 9.49 1.16
N GLU A 24 -1.50 8.57 1.67
CA GLU A 24 -2.19 8.70 2.96
C GLU A 24 -1.53 7.88 4.07
N LEU A 25 -0.51 7.09 3.75
CA LEU A 25 0.26 6.29 4.70
C LEU A 25 1.52 7.04 5.15
N ASN A 26 2.01 6.67 6.33
CA ASN A 26 3.35 7.04 6.74
C ASN A 26 4.38 6.54 5.72
N ALA A 27 5.35 7.39 5.34
CA ALA A 27 6.19 7.16 4.15
C ALA A 27 6.96 5.82 4.17
N LYS A 28 7.50 5.40 5.33
CA LYS A 28 8.22 4.11 5.41
C LYS A 28 7.27 2.92 5.34
N THR A 29 6.11 3.01 5.99
CA THR A 29 5.05 1.99 5.92
C THR A 29 4.56 1.82 4.49
N ALA A 30 4.27 2.93 3.81
CA ALA A 30 3.81 2.95 2.43
C ALA A 30 4.83 2.26 1.51
N LYS A 31 6.12 2.60 1.67
CA LYS A 31 7.21 1.98 0.92
C LYS A 31 7.30 0.46 1.14
N ALA A 32 7.23 -0.01 2.38
CA ALA A 32 7.30 -1.43 2.69
C ALA A 32 6.14 -2.22 2.05
N ILE A 33 4.92 -1.70 2.16
CA ILE A 33 3.72 -2.32 1.54
C ILE A 33 3.85 -2.31 0.02
N TYR A 34 4.28 -1.19 -0.57
CA TYR A 34 4.48 -1.03 -2.01
C TYR A 34 5.51 -2.01 -2.58
N GLU A 35 6.68 -2.14 -1.94
CA GLU A 35 7.75 -3.04 -2.40
C GLU A 35 7.30 -4.49 -2.40
N PHE A 36 6.57 -4.93 -1.38
CA PHE A 36 6.00 -6.28 -1.35
C PHE A 36 4.88 -6.46 -2.40
N ALA A 37 4.01 -5.46 -2.56
CA ALA A 37 2.91 -5.47 -3.51
C ALA A 37 3.38 -5.59 -4.97
N LYS A 38 4.54 -5.03 -5.31
CA LYS A 38 5.12 -5.12 -6.67
C LYS A 38 5.34 -6.56 -7.14
N THR A 39 5.74 -7.45 -6.23
CA THR A 39 6.07 -8.83 -6.58
C THR A 39 4.89 -9.77 -6.31
N ASN A 40 4.10 -9.51 -5.27
CA ASN A 40 3.10 -10.46 -4.77
C ASN A 40 1.64 -10.00 -4.97
N GLY A 41 1.44 -8.78 -5.49
CA GLY A 41 0.13 -8.17 -5.70
C GLY A 41 -0.36 -7.34 -4.52
N TYR A 42 -0.99 -6.20 -4.83
CA TYR A 42 -1.45 -5.23 -3.82
C TYR A 42 -2.48 -5.80 -2.86
N ARG A 43 -3.39 -6.68 -3.31
CA ARG A 43 -4.47 -7.18 -2.46
C ARG A 43 -3.96 -8.02 -1.30
N LEU A 44 -2.92 -8.80 -1.53
CA LEU A 44 -2.25 -9.56 -0.48
C LEU A 44 -1.49 -8.63 0.46
N ALA A 45 -0.72 -7.68 -0.10
CA ALA A 45 0.02 -6.70 0.69
C ALA A 45 -0.88 -5.96 1.68
N ILE A 46 -2.07 -5.54 1.21
CA ILE A 46 -3.08 -4.88 2.05
C ILE A 46 -3.59 -5.83 3.15
N LYS A 47 -3.86 -7.10 2.86
CA LYS A 47 -4.31 -8.07 3.88
C LYS A 47 -3.28 -8.27 4.98
N LEU A 48 -2.01 -8.43 4.63
CA LEU A 48 -0.94 -8.58 5.61
C LEU A 48 -0.79 -7.29 6.44
N ALA A 49 -0.89 -6.12 5.82
CA ALA A 49 -0.86 -4.84 6.54
C ALA A 49 -2.06 -4.68 7.48
N GLN A 50 -3.26 -5.10 7.05
CA GLN A 50 -4.47 -5.12 7.87
C GLN A 50 -4.30 -6.04 9.08
N ARG A 51 -3.75 -7.24 8.90
CA ARG A 51 -3.45 -8.18 10.00
C ARG A 51 -2.52 -7.57 11.04
N VAL A 52 -1.41 -6.96 10.60
CA VAL A 52 -0.45 -6.28 11.49
C VAL A 52 -1.16 -5.18 12.30
N ALA A 53 -2.06 -4.45 11.67
CA ALA A 53 -2.82 -3.37 12.31
C ALA A 53 -4.04 -3.86 13.11
N GLY A 54 -4.34 -5.16 13.15
CA GLY A 54 -5.54 -5.70 13.77
C GLY A 54 -6.85 -5.22 13.11
N ALA A 55 -6.80 -4.87 11.82
CA ALA A 55 -7.95 -4.46 11.02
C ALA A 55 -8.57 -5.66 10.26
N ASP A 56 -9.75 -5.46 9.68
CA ASP A 56 -10.44 -6.47 8.87
C ASP A 56 -9.63 -6.85 7.61
N GLU A 57 -9.27 -8.13 7.47
CA GLU A 57 -8.37 -8.67 6.43
C GLU A 57 -9.06 -8.88 5.06
N ASN A 58 -9.79 -7.89 4.58
CA ASN A 58 -10.56 -7.96 3.33
C ASN A 58 -9.73 -7.61 2.07
N GLY A 59 -8.51 -7.08 2.25
CA GLY A 59 -7.61 -6.69 1.16
C GLY A 59 -7.98 -5.37 0.48
N VAL A 60 -8.80 -4.55 1.13
CA VAL A 60 -9.21 -3.21 0.68
C VAL A 60 -8.69 -2.16 1.65
N MET A 61 -7.94 -1.18 1.17
CA MET A 61 -7.40 -0.10 2.00
C MET A 61 -8.50 0.92 2.36
N SER A 62 -9.41 0.53 3.27
CA SER A 62 -10.45 1.41 3.79
C SER A 62 -9.88 2.52 4.67
N ASN A 63 -10.71 3.51 5.00
CA ASN A 63 -10.30 4.57 5.93
C ASN A 63 -9.99 4.02 7.33
N GLU A 64 -10.68 2.98 7.75
CA GLU A 64 -10.46 2.29 9.02
C GLU A 64 -9.12 1.55 9.01
N ALA A 65 -8.81 0.82 7.91
CA ALA A 65 -7.52 0.15 7.74
C ALA A 65 -6.35 1.14 7.73
N LEU A 66 -6.46 2.24 6.98
CA LEU A 66 -5.45 3.31 6.98
C LEU A 66 -5.20 3.89 8.37
N LYS A 67 -6.28 4.21 9.10
CA LYS A 67 -6.17 4.75 10.45
C LYS A 67 -5.50 3.75 11.40
N ALA A 68 -5.86 2.48 11.32
CA ALA A 68 -5.26 1.43 12.14
C ALA A 68 -3.76 1.27 11.84
N ILE A 69 -3.38 1.25 10.56
CA ILE A 69 -1.99 1.14 10.13
C ILE A 69 -1.17 2.37 10.56
N ASN A 70 -1.67 3.58 10.33
CA ASN A 70 -0.96 4.82 10.70
C ASN A 70 -0.91 5.07 12.21
N ALA A 71 -1.80 4.44 13.00
CA ALA A 71 -1.75 4.51 14.46
C ALA A 71 -0.57 3.73 15.05
N LEU A 72 -0.01 2.77 14.29
CA LEU A 72 1.20 2.06 14.67
C LEU A 72 2.44 2.93 14.42
N LYS A 73 3.46 2.76 15.27
CA LYS A 73 4.77 3.35 15.00
C LYS A 73 5.36 2.69 13.76
N GLU A 74 5.94 3.50 12.87
CA GLU A 74 6.49 3.02 11.59
C GLU A 74 7.43 1.81 11.75
N ASP A 75 8.41 1.90 12.65
CA ASP A 75 9.40 0.84 12.83
C ASP A 75 8.79 -0.44 13.44
N ASP A 76 7.72 -0.32 14.24
CA ASP A 76 7.02 -1.46 14.82
C ASP A 76 6.14 -2.15 13.76
N PHE A 77 5.45 -1.36 12.93
CA PHE A 77 4.70 -1.87 11.78
C PHE A 77 5.61 -2.63 10.82
N ILE A 78 6.75 -2.03 10.42
CA ILE A 78 7.64 -2.62 9.42
C ILE A 78 8.18 -3.96 9.92
N LYS A 79 8.64 -4.05 11.17
CA LYS A 79 9.11 -5.31 11.75
C LYS A 79 8.04 -6.39 11.76
N ALA A 80 6.81 -6.05 12.19
CA ALA A 80 5.71 -7.00 12.21
C ALA A 80 5.31 -7.43 10.79
N PHE A 81 5.29 -6.50 9.84
CA PHE A 81 4.97 -6.76 8.44
C PHE A 81 6.01 -7.65 7.76
N GLU A 82 7.30 -7.45 8.03
CA GLU A 82 8.37 -8.33 7.56
C GLU A 82 8.22 -9.77 8.10
N LEU A 83 7.82 -9.94 9.36
CA LEU A 83 7.54 -11.26 9.94
C LEU A 83 6.34 -11.93 9.27
N GLU A 84 5.27 -11.19 9.00
CA GLU A 84 4.10 -11.72 8.27
C GLU A 84 4.46 -12.13 6.84
N ILE A 85 5.31 -11.36 6.15
CA ILE A 85 5.76 -11.67 4.79
C ILE A 85 6.59 -12.95 4.75
N GLN A 86 7.43 -13.22 5.75
CA GLN A 86 8.22 -14.47 5.80
C GLN A 86 7.36 -15.73 5.98
N GLY A 87 6.15 -15.58 6.52
CA GLY A 87 5.21 -16.68 6.73
C GLY A 87 4.28 -16.97 5.55
N TYR A 88 4.36 -16.18 4.48
CA TYR A 88 3.51 -16.27 3.29
C TYR A 88 4.25 -16.91 2.11
#